data_AF-A0A1A6H7E8-F1
#
_entry.id   AF-A0A1A6H7E8-F1
#
_cell.length_a   1.000
_cell.length_b   1.000
_cell.length_c   1.000
_cell.angle_alpha   90.00
_cell.angle_beta   90.00
_cell.angle_gamma   90.00
#
_symmetry.space_group_name_H-M   'P 1'
#
loop_
_entity.id
_entity.type
_entity.pdbx_description
1 polymer ?
#
loop_
_entity_poly.entity_id
_entity_poly.type
_entity_poly.pdbx_seq_one_letter_code
_entity_poly.pdbx_strand_id
1 'polypeptide(L)' 'VVFDLQITEVEATEIRITWRKPRQPNGIINQYRVKVSLVETGVILENTLLTGQDEVSKLQIISTESIS' A
#
# COMPACT_ATOMS: atom_id res chain seq x y z
N VAL A 1 -2.83 -9.64 -8.95
CA VAL A 1 -3.78 -9.36 -7.85
C VAL A 1 -3.27 -10.07 -6.62
N VAL A 2 -3.12 -9.35 -5.51
CA VAL A 2 -2.69 -9.91 -4.21
C VAL A 2 -3.88 -10.55 -3.48
N PHE A 3 -3.65 -11.44 -2.53
CA PHE A 3 -4.72 -12.08 -1.75
C PHE A 3 -4.72 -11.59 -0.30
N ASP A 4 -5.86 -11.71 0.39
CA ASP A 4 -5.97 -11.42 1.83
C ASP A 4 -5.45 -10.02 2.16
N LEU A 5 -5.91 -9.02 1.40
CA LEU A 5 -5.59 -7.61 1.65
C LEU A 5 -6.29 -7.18 2.94
N GLN A 6 -5.50 -6.76 3.92
CA GLN A 6 -6.00 -6.23 5.18
C GLN A 6 -5.45 -4.84 5.40
N ILE A 7 -6.29 -3.98 5.97
CA ILE A 7 -5.96 -2.60 6.31
C ILE A 7 -6.22 -2.44 7.79
N THR A 8 -5.30 -1.79 8.49
CA THR A 8 -5.45 -1.47 9.90
C THR A 8 -5.04 -0.03 10.12
N GLU A 9 -5.90 0.75 10.77
CA GLU A 9 -5.55 2.08 11.25
C GLU A 9 -4.53 1.94 12.39
N VAL A 10 -3.44 2.71 12.31
CA VAL A 10 -2.40 2.73 13.34
C VAL A 10 -2.42 4.07 14.07
N GLU A 11 -2.45 5.17 13.30
CA GLU A 11 -2.56 6.55 13.79
C GLU A 11 -3.34 7.41 12.77
N ALA A 12 -3.67 8.66 13.13
CA ALA A 12 -4.42 9.58 12.27
C ALA A 12 -3.79 9.80 10.87
N THR A 13 -2.47 9.60 10.75
CA THR A 13 -1.72 9.72 9.49
C THR A 13 -0.96 8.44 9.14
N GLU A 14 -1.39 7.31 9.68
CA GLU A 14 -0.71 6.03 9.46
C GLU A 14 -1.71 4.88 9.33
N ILE A 15 -1.62 4.16 8.22
CA ILE A 15 -2.30 2.89 8.05
C ILE A 15 -1.28 1.79 7.77
N ARG A 16 -1.58 0.59 8.26
CA ARG A 16 -0.84 -0.62 7.92
C ARG A 16 -1.62 -1.40 6.90
N ILE A 17 -0.96 -1.75 5.80
CA ILE A 17 -1.52 -2.60 4.75
C ILE A 17 -0.72 -3.90 4.72
N THR A 18 -1.41 -5.03 4.80
CA THR A 18 -0.81 -6.36 4.66
C THR A 18 -1.51 -7.14 3.56
N TRP A 19 -0.77 -7.98 2.84
CA TRP A 19 -1.31 -8.84 1.81
C TRP A 19 -0.47 -10.11 1.68
N ARG A 20 -1.06 -11.14 1.08
CA ARG A 20 -0.38 -12.37 0.70
C ARG A 20 -0.06 -12.41 -0.77
N LYS A 21 1.03 -13.10 -1.09
CA LYS A 21 1.40 -13.42 -2.46
C LYS A 21 0.24 -14.11 -3.22
N PRO A 22 0.11 -13.86 -4.53
CA PRO A 22 -0.75 -14.63 -5.43
C PRO A 22 -0.68 -16.14 -5.21
N ARG A 23 -1.82 -16.83 -5.12
CA ARG A 23 -1.87 -18.30 -5.02
C ARG A 23 -1.28 -19.00 -6.25
N GLN A 24 -1.45 -18.38 -7.41
CA GLN A 24 -0.87 -18.82 -8.69
C GLN A 24 -0.11 -17.65 -9.29
N PRO A 25 1.18 -17.49 -8.96
CA PRO A 25 1.99 -16.45 -9.56
C PRO A 25 2.34 -16.86 -11.00
N ASN A 26 2.16 -15.93 -11.95
CA ASN A 26 2.53 -16.13 -13.36
C ASN A 26 4.04 -15.90 -13.54
N GLY A 27 4.86 -16.72 -12.88
CA GLY A 27 6.31 -16.56 -12.78
C GLY A 27 6.77 -16.04 -11.41
N ILE A 28 8.06 -15.72 -11.28
CA ILE A 28 8.68 -15.27 -10.03
C ILE A 28 8.25 -13.82 -9.74
N ILE A 29 7.83 -13.55 -8.51
CA ILE A 29 7.49 -12.19 -8.05
C ILE A 29 8.75 -11.57 -7.44
N ASN A 30 9.30 -10.56 -8.12
CA ASN A 30 10.48 -9.83 -7.65
C ASN A 30 10.14 -8.51 -6.94
N GLN A 31 8.92 -7.99 -7.13
CA GLN A 31 8.50 -6.69 -6.61
C GLN A 31 6.97 -6.56 -6.50
N TYR A 32 6.54 -5.66 -5.61
CA TYR A 32 5.17 -5.14 -5.53
C TYR A 32 5.17 -3.64 -5.80
N ARG A 33 4.07 -3.12 -6.34
CA ARG A 33 3.85 -1.68 -6.49
C ARG A 33 2.62 -1.28 -5.71
N VAL A 34 2.77 -0.30 -4.82
CA VAL A 34 1.65 0.28 -4.07
C VAL A 34 1.42 1.70 -4.55
N LYS A 35 0.16 2.03 -4.84
CA LYS A 35 -0.26 3.37 -5.24
C LYS A 35 -1.30 3.88 -4.27
N VAL A 36 -1.12 5.10 -3.79
CA VAL A 36 -2.11 5.82 -3.00
C VAL A 36 -2.65 6.94 -3.87
N SER A 37 -3.98 7.04 -3.97
CA SER A 37 -4.63 8.09 -4.75
C SER A 37 -5.80 8.69 -3.98
N LEU A 38 -6.04 9.98 -4.18
CA LEU A 38 -7.27 10.63 -3.77
C LEU A 38 -8.43 10.01 -4.55
N VAL A 39 -9.43 9.50 -3.85
CA VAL A 39 -10.59 8.84 -4.49
C VAL A 39 -11.37 9.81 -5.37
N GLU A 40 -11.49 11.07 -4.93
CA GLU A 40 -12.28 12.09 -5.61
C GLU A 40 -11.66 12.57 -6.92
N THR A 41 -10.35 12.80 -6.94
CA THR A 41 -9.64 13.39 -8.08
C THR A 41 -8.83 12.37 -8.88
N GLY A 42 -8.60 11.17 -8.34
CA GLY A 42 -7.71 10.16 -8.93
C GLY A 42 -6.23 10.53 -8.89
N VAL A 43 -5.86 11.67 -8.28
CA VAL A 43 -4.47 12.11 -8.15
C VAL A 43 -3.70 11.10 -7.33
N ILE A 44 -2.59 10.61 -7.87
CA ILE A 44 -1.68 9.70 -7.17
C ILE A 44 -0.82 10.54 -6.22
N LEU A 45 -0.97 10.30 -4.93
CA LEU A 45 -0.16 10.91 -3.88
C LEU A 45 1.16 10.15 -3.70
N GLU A 46 1.12 8.82 -3.77
CA GLU A 46 2.28 7.96 -3.56
C GLU A 46 2.33 6.82 -4.58
N ASN A 47 3.55 6.46 -5.00
CA ASN A 47 3.81 5.36 -5.93
C ASN A 47 5.12 4.65 -5.56
N THR A 48 5.01 3.69 -4.66
CA THR A 48 6.16 3.00 -4.06
C THR A 48 6.38 1.64 -4.71
N LEU A 49 7.64 1.31 -4.97
CA LEU A 49 8.08 -0.03 -5.37
C LEU A 49 8.69 -0.73 -4.15
N LEU A 50 8.18 -1.92 -3.85
CA LEU A 50 8.64 -2.76 -2.76
C LEU A 50 9.34 -3.98 -3.35
N THR A 51 10.55 -4.29 -2.90
CA THR A 51 11.33 -5.42 -3.41
C THR A 51 11.34 -6.56 -2.41
N GLY A 52 11.66 -7.79 -2.82
CA GLY A 52 11.44 -9.01 -2.03
C GLY A 52 12.07 -9.13 -0.62
N GLN A 53 12.73 -8.09 -0.09
CA GLN A 53 13.09 -7.96 1.33
C GLN A 53 12.01 -7.27 2.17
N ASP A 54 11.03 -6.64 1.53
CA ASP A 54 9.99 -5.85 2.15
C ASP A 54 8.71 -6.70 2.34
N GLU A 55 8.75 -7.75 3.17
CA GLU A 55 7.54 -8.54 3.49
C GLU A 55 6.55 -7.78 4.38
N VAL A 56 6.97 -6.68 5.02
CA VAL A 56 6.11 -5.78 5.82
C VAL A 56 6.55 -4.33 5.58
N SER A 57 6.06 -3.68 4.53
CA SER A 57 6.29 -2.25 4.34
C SER A 57 5.28 -1.43 5.13
N LYS A 58 5.79 -0.65 6.08
CA LYS A 58 5.05 0.41 6.74
C LYS A 58 4.81 1.54 5.74
N LEU A 59 3.58 1.77 5.31
CA LEU A 59 3.23 2.92 4.48
C LEU A 59 2.63 4.00 5.38
N GLN A 60 3.41 5.04 5.65
CA GLN A 60 2.90 6.22 6.33
C GLN A 60 2.16 7.09 5.31
N ILE A 61 0.83 7.11 5.39
CA ILE A 61 0.02 7.98 4.53
C ILE A 61 -0.15 9.31 5.25
N ILE A 62 0.67 10.30 4.87
CA ILE A 62 0.47 11.67 5.33
C ILE A 62 -0.71 12.25 4.54
N SER A 63 -1.95 12.05 5.02
CA SER A 63 -3.06 12.88 4.58
C SER A 63 -2.99 14.22 5.31
N THR A 64 -2.31 15.19 4.72
CA THR A 64 -2.50 16.59 5.12
C THR A 64 -3.78 17.10 4.49
N GLU A 65 -4.86 17.08 5.28
CA GLU A 65 -5.72 18.25 5.39
C GLU A 65 -5.88 18.58 6.87
N SER A 66 -4.90 19.30 7.41
CA SER A 66 -5.23 20.24 8.48
C SER A 66 -6.05 21.35 7.81
N ILE A 67 -7.32 21.47 8.16
CA ILE A 67 -7.98 22.67 8.71
C ILE A 67 -9.50 22.46 8.65
N SER A 68 -10.10 22.16 9.81
CA SER A 68 -11.02 23.05 10.53
C SER A 68 -11.27 22.52 11.93
#